data_AF-A0A367LVG3-F1
#
_entry.id   AF-A0A367LVG3-F1
#
_cell.length_a   1.000
_cell.length_b   1.000
_cell.length_c   1.000
_cell.angle_alpha   90.00
_cell.angle_beta   90.00
_cell.angle_gamma   90.00
#
_symmetry.space_group_name_H-M   'P 1'
#
loop_
_entity.id
_entity.type
_entity.pdbx_description
1 polymer ?
#
loop_
_entity_poly.entity_id
_entity_poly.type
_entity_poly.pdbx_seq_one_letter_code
_entity_poly.pdbx_strand_id
1 'polypeptide(L)'
;RLGLAPVGCWSSRFAEGSRVTVFTEQGVFRGSVLPLLASGHAFNTEVDNLKISWDNIELRLDAYTASRADSESLGISVGDYVAFDPLPEFTESGHISARHLDDKAGVAAL
;
A
#
# COMPACT_ATOMS: atom_id res chain seq x y z
N ARG A 1 13.01 -3.18 2.56
CA ARG A 1 12.03 -2.12 2.18
C ARG A 1 11.81 -2.23 0.69
N LEU A 2 10.56 -2.07 0.23
CA LEU A 2 10.20 -2.22 -1.17
C LEU A 2 9.72 -0.87 -1.71
N GLY A 3 10.15 -0.53 -2.93
CA GLY A 3 9.58 0.58 -3.68
C GLY A 3 8.22 0.19 -4.25
N LEU A 4 7.36 1.18 -4.51
CA LEU A 4 6.06 1.00 -5.14
C LEU A 4 5.96 1.86 -6.39
N ALA A 5 5.30 1.32 -7.42
CA ALA A 5 4.90 2.08 -8.61
C ALA A 5 3.38 1.96 -8.78
N PRO A 6 2.67 3.05 -9.14
CA PRO A 6 1.24 2.99 -9.38
C PRO A 6 0.95 2.26 -10.67
N VAL A 7 -0.07 1.40 -10.64
CA VAL A 7 -0.76 0.96 -11.84
C VAL A 7 -2.01 1.83 -12.00
N GLY A 8 -2.12 2.52 -13.13
CA GLY A 8 -3.14 3.55 -13.35
C GLY A 8 -2.71 4.94 -12.87
N CYS A 9 -3.65 5.89 -12.89
CA CYS A 9 -3.39 7.29 -12.57
C CYS A 9 -4.05 7.68 -11.24
N TRP A 10 -3.32 7.53 -10.14
CA TRP A 10 -3.77 7.98 -8.82
C TRP A 10 -2.61 8.46 -7.94
N SER A 11 -2.93 9.32 -6.97
CA SER A 11 -1.95 10.01 -6.14
C SER A 11 -1.44 9.13 -4.99
N SER A 12 -0.12 9.15 -4.73
CA SER A 12 0.48 8.48 -3.59
C SER A 12 -0.03 8.96 -2.23
N ARG A 13 -0.62 10.17 -2.17
CA ARG A 13 -1.31 10.70 -0.98
C ARG A 13 -2.33 9.72 -0.40
N PHE A 14 -3.01 8.97 -1.26
CA PHE A 14 -4.02 8.01 -0.84
C PHE A 14 -3.44 6.64 -0.46
N ALA A 15 -2.15 6.41 -0.71
CA ALA A 15 -1.47 5.15 -0.42
C ALA A 15 -0.88 5.12 1.00
N GLU A 16 -0.40 6.25 1.50
CA GLU A 16 0.21 6.38 2.82
C GLU A 16 -0.70 5.87 3.94
N GLY A 17 -0.12 5.16 4.91
CA GLY A 17 -0.84 4.60 6.07
C GLY A 17 -1.71 3.39 5.75
N SER A 18 -1.78 2.95 4.48
CA SER A 18 -2.63 1.85 4.08
C SER A 18 -2.00 0.48 4.38
N ARG A 19 -2.88 -0.48 4.66
CA ARG A 19 -2.55 -1.90 4.72
C ARG A 19 -2.72 -2.53 3.34
N VAL A 20 -1.82 -3.44 3.00
CA VAL A 20 -1.76 -4.04 1.67
C VAL A 20 -1.53 -5.54 1.73
N THR A 21 -1.96 -6.19 0.65
CA THR A 21 -1.64 -7.57 0.30
C THR A 21 -0.65 -7.56 -0.86
N VAL A 22 0.48 -8.24 -0.72
CA VAL A 22 1.45 -8.48 -1.81
C VAL A 22 1.21 -9.87 -2.36
N PHE A 23 0.93 -9.95 -3.65
CA PHE A 23 0.77 -11.21 -4.37
C PHE A 23 2.06 -11.52 -5.12
N THR A 24 2.64 -12.67 -4.79
CA THR A 24 3.83 -13.22 -5.44
C THR A 24 3.48 -14.58 -6.03
N GLU A 25 4.36 -15.16 -6.84
CA GLU A 25 4.17 -16.52 -7.34
C GLU A 25 4.24 -17.58 -6.22
N GLN A 26 4.98 -17.30 -5.15
CA GLN A 26 5.27 -18.23 -4.06
C GLN A 26 4.30 -18.10 -2.88
N GLY A 27 3.48 -17.05 -2.85
CA GLY A 27 2.52 -16.82 -1.78
C GLY A 27 2.04 -15.39 -1.65
N VAL A 28 1.36 -15.15 -0.52
CA VAL A 28 0.73 -13.88 -0.21
C VAL A 28 1.31 -13.30 1.07
N PHE A 29 1.74 -12.05 1.02
CA PHE A 29 2.32 -11.34 2.16
C PHE A 29 1.48 -10.13 2.55
N ARG A 30 1.59 -9.75 3.81
CA ARG A 30 0.97 -8.55 4.37
C ARG A 30 2.01 -7.47 4.57
N GLY A 31 1.59 -6.22 4.51
CA GLY A 31 2.47 -5.09 4.76
C GLY A 31 1.73 -3.77 4.93
N SER A 32 2.52 -2.74 5.21
CA SER A 32 2.07 -1.37 5.40
C SER A 32 2.85 -0.42 4.51
N VAL A 33 2.14 0.55 3.92
CA VAL A 33 2.76 1.64 3.16
C VAL A 33 3.02 2.82 4.09
N LEU A 34 4.25 3.30 4.11
CA LEU A 34 4.69 4.38 4.99
C LEU A 34 5.47 5.42 4.18
N PRO A 35 5.39 6.71 4.54
CA PRO A 35 6.32 7.70 4.01
C PRO A 35 7.75 7.40 4.50
N LEU A 36 8.75 7.85 3.74
CA LEU A 36 10.17 7.67 4.11
C LEU A 36 10.50 8.34 5.46
N LEU A 37 9.84 9.46 5.76
CA LEU A 37 9.91 10.19 7.04
C LEU A 37 8.62 9.98 7.85
N ALA A 38 8.38 8.76 8.33
CA ALA A 38 7.13 8.41 9.02
C ALA A 38 7.03 8.79 10.51
N SER A 39 8.10 9.30 11.13
CA SER A 39 8.12 9.56 12.57
C SER A 39 8.46 11.02 12.88
N GLY A 40 7.49 11.77 13.39
CA GLY A 40 7.71 13.13 13.89
C GLY A 40 8.69 13.18 15.07
N HIS A 41 8.81 12.12 15.88
CA HIS A 41 9.83 12.08 16.93
C HIS A 41 11.25 11.97 16.37
N ALA A 42 11.42 11.28 15.24
CA ALA A 42 12.73 11.10 14.61
C ALA A 42 13.10 12.27 13.68
N PHE A 43 12.12 12.85 12.99
CA PHE A 43 12.33 13.82 11.90
C PHE A 43 11.68 15.19 12.15
N ASN A 44 11.01 15.39 13.28
CA ASN A 44 10.34 16.63 13.67
C ASN A 44 9.44 17.18 12.55
N THR A 45 9.61 18.44 12.15
CA THR A 45 8.81 19.12 11.12
C THR A 45 9.24 18.77 9.68
N GLU A 46 10.30 17.96 9.48
CA GLU A 46 10.70 17.56 8.13
C GLU A 46 9.68 16.62 7.48
N VAL A 47 8.90 15.91 8.29
CA VAL A 47 7.80 15.04 7.82
C VAL A 47 6.79 15.81 6.96
N ASP A 48 6.55 17.09 7.28
CA ASP A 48 5.58 17.94 6.60
C ASP A 48 6.08 18.45 5.23
N ASN A 49 7.38 18.32 4.96
CA ASN A 49 8.00 18.79 3.72
C ASN A 49 8.09 17.71 2.64
N LEU A 50 7.74 16.46 2.96
CA LEU A 50 7.69 15.39 1.97
C LEU A 50 6.63 15.70 0.90
N LYS A 51 7.09 15.82 -0.34
CA LYS A 51 6.19 15.98 -1.48
C LYS A 51 5.38 14.71 -1.68
N ILE A 52 4.16 14.88 -2.17
CA ILE A 52 3.35 13.76 -2.62
C ILE A 52 4.00 13.17 -3.87
N SER A 53 4.70 12.05 -3.70
CA SER A 53 5.32 11.27 -4.76
C SER A 53 5.35 9.80 -4.36
N TRP A 54 5.34 8.91 -5.35
CA TRP A 54 5.58 7.49 -5.15
C TRP A 54 7.01 7.19 -4.68
N ASP A 55 7.97 8.07 -5.01
CA ASP A 55 9.36 7.97 -4.54
C ASP A 55 9.52 8.27 -3.04
N ASN A 56 8.52 8.91 -2.42
CA ASN A 56 8.56 9.32 -1.01
C ASN A 56 7.82 8.36 -0.08
N ILE A 57 7.36 7.22 -0.59
CA ILE A 57 6.70 6.17 0.17
C ILE A 57 7.37 4.82 -0.07
N GLU A 58 7.27 3.94 0.91
CA GLU A 58 7.83 2.59 0.87
C GLU A 58 6.82 1.58 1.41
N LEU A 59 6.92 0.35 0.93
CA LEU A 59 6.23 -0.79 1.50
C LEU A 59 7.16 -1.52 2.48
N ARG A 60 6.66 -1.71 3.70
CA ARG A 60 7.25 -2.60 4.70
C ARG A 60 6.42 -3.87 4.81
N LEU A 61 7.06 -5.02 4.58
CA LEU A 61 6.43 -6.32 4.77
C LEU A 61 6.33 -6.64 6.25
N ASP A 62 5.27 -7.35 6.64
CA ASP A 62 5.12 -7.96 7.96
C ASP A 62 5.88 -9.28 8.02
N ALA A 63 7.15 -9.24 7.60
CA ALA A 63 8.04 -10.38 7.55
C ALA A 63 9.46 -9.93 7.90
N TYR A 64 10.24 -10.82 8.50
CA TYR A 64 11.65 -10.56 8.75
C TYR A 64 12.41 -10.54 7.43
N THR A 65 12.79 -9.34 6.99
CA THR A 65 13.69 -9.11 5.87
C THR A 65 14.52 -7.85 6.16
N ALA A 66 15.83 -8.00 6.21
CA ALA A 66 16.77 -6.91 6.43
C ALA A 66 17.60 -6.60 5.17
N SER A 67 17.63 -7.52 4.21
CA SER A 67 18.42 -7.42 2.99
C SER A 67 17.59 -7.68 1.73
N ARG A 68 18.16 -7.30 0.58
CA ARG A 68 17.60 -7.66 -0.73
C ARG A 68 17.48 -9.19 -0.88
N ALA A 69 18.52 -9.92 -0.48
CA ALA A 69 18.55 -11.37 -0.56
C ALA A 69 17.48 -12.02 0.33
N ASP A 70 17.23 -11.46 1.52
CA ASP A 70 16.17 -11.94 2.42
C ASP A 70 14.80 -11.79 1.75
N SER A 71 14.52 -10.61 1.18
CA SER A 71 13.28 -10.36 0.45
C SER A 71 13.11 -11.30 -0.75
N GLU A 72 14.16 -11.52 -1.55
CA GLU A 72 14.11 -12.47 -2.66
C GLU A 72 13.91 -13.91 -2.19
N SER A 73 14.50 -14.31 -1.05
CA SER A 73 14.31 -15.64 -0.46
C SER A 73 12.88 -15.90 0.03
N LEU A 74 12.14 -14.83 0.36
CA LEU A 74 10.70 -14.90 0.65
C LEU A 74 9.86 -15.07 -0.63
N GLY A 75 10.45 -14.98 -1.82
CA GLY A 75 9.74 -15.01 -3.10
C GLY A 75 9.33 -13.63 -3.63
N ILE A 76 9.76 -12.54 -2.99
CA ILE A 76 9.43 -11.19 -3.46
C ILE A 76 10.25 -10.86 -4.70
N SER A 77 9.57 -10.42 -5.75
CA SER A 77 10.14 -10.06 -7.05
C SER A 77 9.66 -8.69 -7.51
N VAL A 78 10.46 -8.03 -8.35
CA VAL A 78 10.04 -6.80 -9.02
C VAL A 78 8.92 -7.15 -10.00
N GLY A 79 7.78 -6.47 -9.89
CA GLY A 79 6.59 -6.74 -10.69
C GLY A 79 5.48 -7.44 -9.92
N ASP A 80 5.74 -7.91 -8.69
CA ASP A 80 4.70 -8.44 -7.81
C ASP A 80 3.61 -7.39 -7.56
N TYR A 81 2.36 -7.84 -7.61
CA TYR A 81 1.22 -6.95 -7.45
C TYR A 81 0.93 -6.66 -5.98
N VAL A 82 0.69 -5.39 -5.68
CA VAL A 82 0.32 -4.92 -4.35
C VAL A 82 -1.11 -4.40 -4.38
N ALA A 83 -2.01 -5.06 -3.67
CA ALA A 83 -3.39 -4.63 -3.52
C ALA A 83 -3.61 -3.93 -2.18
N PHE A 84 -4.17 -2.72 -2.25
CA PHE A 84 -4.58 -1.95 -1.08
C PHE A 84 -5.88 -2.48 -0.52
N ASP A 85 -5.94 -2.67 0.80
CA ASP A 85 -7.13 -3.18 1.47
C ASP A 85 -8.35 -2.28 1.18
N PRO A 86 -9.51 -2.86 0.84
CA PRO A 86 -10.68 -2.08 0.44
C PRO A 86 -11.34 -1.32 1.59
N LEU A 87 -11.19 -1.80 2.83
CA LEU A 87 -11.80 -1.25 4.06
C LEU A 87 -13.29 -0.88 3.88
N PRO A 88 -14.15 -1.83 3.48
CA PRO A 88 -15.55 -1.52 3.23
C PRO A 88 -16.31 -1.30 4.54
N GLU A 89 -17.06 -0.21 4.60
CA GLU A 89 -17.98 0.14 5.68
C GLU A 89 -19.40 0.23 5.14
N PHE A 90 -20.33 -0.43 5.82
CA PHE A 90 -21.76 -0.40 5.52
C PHE A 90 -22.46 0.37 6.63
N THR A 91 -23.19 1.42 6.25
CA THR A 91 -23.88 2.29 7.21
C THR A 91 -25.36 1.94 7.32
N GLU A 92 -25.98 2.25 8.45
CA GLU A 92 -27.44 2.07 8.64
C GLU A 92 -28.27 2.87 7.63
N SER A 93 -27.71 3.95 7.08
CA SER A 93 -28.33 4.76 6.03
C SER A 93 -28.39 4.07 4.65
N GLY A 94 -27.74 2.91 4.49
CA GLY A 94 -27.65 2.18 3.24
C GLY A 94 -26.46 2.57 2.35
N HIS A 95 -25.64 3.54 2.76
CA HIS A 95 -24.41 3.90 2.03
C HIS A 95 -23.26 2.94 2.33
N ILE A 96 -22.43 2.71 1.31
CA ILE A 96 -21.18 1.93 1.39
C ILE A 96 -19.99 2.88 1.15
N SER A 97 -19.01 2.85 2.04
CA SER A 97 -17.72 3.52 1.88
C SER A 97 -16.62 2.48 1.73
N ALA A 98 -15.90 2.46 0.61
CA ALA A 98 -14.80 1.53 0.38
C ALA A 98 -13.86 2.07 -0.72
N ARG A 99 -12.62 1.57 -0.74
CA ARG A 99 -11.77 1.71 -1.94
C ARG A 99 -12.23 0.75 -3.04
N HIS A 100 -11.90 1.09 -4.27
CA HIS A 100 -12.11 0.25 -5.46
C HIS A 100 -13.58 -0.02 -5.81
N LEU A 101 -14.51 0.82 -5.33
CA LEU A 101 -15.91 0.78 -5.78
C LEU A 101 -16.01 1.06 -7.29
N ASP A 102 -15.15 1.93 -7.81
CA ASP A 102 -14.90 2.07 -9.24
C ASP A 102 -13.92 0.95 -9.70
N ASP A 103 -14.29 -0.04 -10.48
CA ASP A 103 -15.64 -0.35 -11.01
C ASP A 103 -16.24 -1.63 -10.42
N LYS A 104 -15.81 -2.05 -9.23
CA LYS A 104 -16.38 -3.26 -8.60
C LYS A 104 -17.88 -3.14 -8.32
N ALA A 105 -18.37 -1.93 -8.04
CA ALA A 105 -19.79 -1.69 -7.84
C ALA A 105 -20.57 -1.82 -9.15
N GLY A 106 -20.03 -1.32 -10.27
CA GLY A 106 -20.64 -1.50 -11.59
C GLY A 106 -20.70 -2.97 -11.98
N VAL A 107 -19.59 -3.70 -11.82
CA VAL A 107 -19.54 -5.16 -12.08
C VAL A 107 -20.55 -5.93 -11.22
N ALA A 108 -20.74 -5.56 -9.94
CA ALA A 108 -21.69 -6.25 -9.05
C ALA A 108 -23.17 -5.99 -9.40
N ALA A 109 -23.47 -4.93 -10.15
CA ALA A 109 -24.82 -4.56 -10.57
C ALA A 109 -25.25 -5.20 -11.91
N LEU A 110 -24.33 -5.90 -12.59
CA LEU A 110 -24.59 -6.64 -13.85
C LEU A 110 -25.06 -8.07 -13.58
#